data_AF-A0A7W9W845-F1
#
_entry.id   AF-A0A7W9W845-F1
#
_cell.length_a   1.000
_cell.length_b   1.000
_cell.length_c   1.000
_cell.angle_alpha   90.00
_cell.angle_beta   90.00
_cell.angle_gamma   90.00
#
_symmetry.space_group_name_H-M   'P 1'
#
loop_
_entity.id
_entity.type
_entity.pdbx_description
1 polymer ?
#
loop_
_entity_poly.entity_id
_entity_poly.type
_entity_poly.pdbx_seq_one_letter_code
_entity_poly.pdbx_strand_id
1 'polypeptide(L)'
;MAAPIFALVTLAALASAPAPLRCVIFGGGPSPQYNQVAIESNVRYVHSLLPTRVDETILFADGQADTPIVQFLATKTEAQKALRTLFGDGPRPAKGAPFLQYRNSDVPRRDGPTTPDTVSGLFDKLAAEKDKNPLLLYFTGHGSPGQGVRTVDNDPRDNNHYDLWGNAHLTTKDLAGYLGKLPANRPVTMVMVQCFSGAFGNLLFTDGNPKGELVDRPFCGFFATVKEREAAGCTPEVEEEEYHDFTSYFFAALTGKDRLGRKSVQPDYNKDGKVGMDEAFAWTQINEESIDVPVATSDVFLRRFVPWTEDKELTEVSWAEILKSATPAQRAALEGLSEKLGESAQGDDRVKVAYEHFQKLLDRDLRPSSSTGIRLSPETQKRYATARQDLFQRFPSLATRRASPEEWKEAVEKALTYLEENPTQLTELSLVRRQVDAASKASYAQDIEDARWFRFIRISKSVVLEQRLRKSGDKARIKQLDELRKRESQNPLR
;
A
#
# COMPACT_ATOMS: atom_id res chain seq x y z
N MET A 1 19.39 -58.78 46.61
CA MET A 1 20.16 -57.91 45.70
C MET A 1 19.17 -57.16 44.82
N ALA A 2 18.86 -55.91 45.15
CA ALA A 2 17.97 -55.05 44.38
C ALA A 2 18.78 -53.84 43.93
N ALA A 3 18.88 -53.63 42.62
CA ALA A 3 19.61 -52.54 42.01
C ALA A 3 18.78 -51.24 42.06
N PRO A 4 19.40 -50.05 42.27
CA PRO A 4 18.67 -48.80 42.21
C PRO A 4 18.51 -48.34 40.76
N ILE A 5 17.28 -47.98 40.41
CA ILE A 5 16.92 -47.33 39.15
C ILE A 5 17.34 -45.87 39.25
N PHE A 6 18.35 -45.45 38.48
CA PHE A 6 18.67 -44.04 38.27
C PHE A 6 17.65 -43.44 37.29
N ALA A 7 16.80 -42.54 37.79
CA ALA A 7 15.97 -41.70 36.94
C ALA A 7 16.84 -40.60 36.30
N LEU A 8 17.02 -40.68 34.97
CA LEU A 8 17.54 -39.57 34.18
C LEU A 8 16.51 -38.43 34.20
N VAL A 9 16.84 -37.33 34.86
CA VAL A 9 16.13 -36.06 34.69
C VAL A 9 16.69 -35.40 33.42
N THR A 10 15.94 -35.47 32.33
CA THR A 10 16.18 -34.67 31.13
C THR A 10 15.89 -33.21 31.45
N LEU A 11 16.93 -32.37 31.49
CA LEU A 11 16.76 -30.92 31.41
C LEU A 11 16.15 -30.59 30.04
N ALA A 12 14.84 -30.39 29.99
CA ALA A 12 14.21 -29.71 28.89
C ALA A 12 14.78 -28.29 28.84
N ALA A 13 15.42 -27.93 27.73
CA ALA A 13 15.79 -26.56 27.45
C ALA A 13 14.52 -25.70 27.52
N LEU A 14 14.42 -24.87 28.55
CA LEU A 14 13.42 -23.81 28.62
C LEU A 14 13.68 -22.90 27.41
N ALA A 15 12.88 -23.06 26.35
CA ALA A 15 12.85 -22.11 25.26
C ALA A 15 12.54 -20.74 25.88
N SER A 16 13.48 -19.80 25.80
CA SER A 16 13.23 -18.44 26.28
C SER A 16 12.01 -17.90 25.53
N ALA A 17 11.05 -17.33 26.26
CA ALA A 17 9.93 -16.65 25.64
C ALA A 17 10.46 -15.65 24.60
N PRO A 18 9.83 -15.54 23.42
CA PRO A 18 10.25 -14.57 22.41
C PRO A 18 10.29 -13.17 23.02
N ALA A 19 11.32 -12.39 22.63
CA ALA A 19 11.47 -11.02 23.10
C ALA A 19 10.18 -10.21 22.81
N PRO A 20 9.72 -9.35 23.74
CA PRO A 20 8.52 -8.54 23.51
C PRO A 20 8.65 -7.72 22.22
N LEU A 21 7.60 -7.67 21.40
CA LEU A 21 7.60 -6.83 20.19
C LEU A 21 7.42 -5.36 20.58
N ARG A 22 8.25 -4.48 20.00
CA ARG A 22 8.00 -3.04 19.95
C ARG A 22 7.30 -2.74 18.63
N CYS A 23 6.16 -2.06 18.65
CA CYS A 23 5.45 -1.63 17.44
C CYS A 23 5.28 -0.11 17.43
N VAL A 24 5.51 0.50 16.27
CA VAL A 24 5.17 1.89 16.01
C VAL A 24 4.28 1.97 14.78
N ILE A 25 3.14 2.63 14.93
CA ILE A 25 2.21 2.93 13.85
C ILE A 25 2.29 4.42 13.54
N PHE A 26 2.61 4.76 12.29
CA PHE A 26 2.55 6.12 11.74
C PHE A 26 1.33 6.22 10.84
N GLY A 27 0.39 7.10 11.21
CA GLY A 27 -0.86 7.28 10.51
C GLY A 27 -1.21 8.73 10.23
N GLY A 28 -2.03 8.93 9.20
CA GLY A 28 -2.65 10.20 8.87
C GLY A 28 -2.03 10.90 7.66
N GLY A 29 -2.66 11.98 7.24
CA GLY A 29 -2.20 12.81 6.12
C GLY A 29 -1.56 14.13 6.54
N PRO A 30 -1.05 14.92 5.58
CA PRO A 30 -0.36 16.18 5.85
C PRO A 30 -1.25 17.32 6.36
N SER A 31 -2.56 17.24 6.13
CA SER A 31 -3.56 18.22 6.56
C SER A 31 -4.94 17.56 6.63
N PRO A 32 -5.97 18.22 7.19
CA PRO A 32 -7.33 17.66 7.21
C PRO A 32 -7.80 17.21 5.82
N GLN A 33 -7.53 18.00 4.78
CA GLN A 33 -7.96 17.73 3.40
C GLN A 33 -7.36 16.45 2.80
N TYR A 34 -6.28 15.95 3.39
CA TYR A 34 -5.59 14.74 2.98
C TYR A 34 -5.56 13.69 4.09
N ASN A 35 -6.40 13.80 5.12
CA ASN A 35 -6.43 12.86 6.23
C ASN A 35 -7.70 12.01 6.19
N GLN A 36 -7.79 11.13 5.20
CA GLN A 36 -9.01 10.37 4.91
C GLN A 36 -9.30 9.26 5.93
N VAL A 37 -10.60 8.94 6.08
CA VAL A 37 -11.10 7.86 6.94
C VAL A 37 -10.49 6.49 6.65
N ALA A 38 -10.10 6.19 5.40
CA ALA A 38 -9.43 4.94 5.07
C ALA A 38 -8.05 4.80 5.74
N ILE A 39 -7.28 5.90 5.84
CA ILE A 39 -5.98 5.93 6.55
C ILE A 39 -6.19 5.67 8.05
N GLU A 40 -7.20 6.30 8.65
CA GLU A 40 -7.56 6.03 10.04
C GLU A 40 -7.99 4.57 10.26
N SER A 41 -8.80 4.03 9.35
CA SER A 41 -9.28 2.65 9.41
C SER A 41 -8.12 1.66 9.38
N ASN A 42 -7.09 1.91 8.58
CA ASN A 42 -5.86 1.11 8.57
C ASN A 42 -5.10 1.12 9.90
N VAL A 43 -4.99 2.28 10.56
CA VAL A 43 -4.41 2.39 11.91
C VAL A 43 -5.22 1.56 12.92
N ARG A 44 -6.55 1.72 12.93
CA ARG A 44 -7.43 0.97 13.84
C ARG A 44 -7.35 -0.54 13.60
N TYR A 45 -7.31 -0.94 12.34
CA TYR A 45 -7.22 -2.34 11.96
C TYR A 45 -5.91 -2.97 12.43
N VAL A 46 -4.75 -2.38 12.12
CA VAL A 46 -3.45 -2.93 12.55
C VAL A 46 -3.32 -2.94 14.07
N HIS A 47 -3.77 -1.87 14.74
CA HIS A 47 -3.87 -1.84 16.21
C HIS A 47 -4.67 -3.04 16.76
N SER A 48 -5.83 -3.35 16.16
CA SER A 48 -6.69 -4.47 16.61
C SER A 48 -6.06 -5.86 16.44
N LEU A 49 -5.04 -5.97 15.60
CA LEU A 49 -4.33 -7.22 15.31
C LEU A 49 -3.11 -7.46 16.22
N LEU A 50 -2.64 -6.43 16.92
CA LEU A 50 -1.47 -6.57 17.79
C LEU A 50 -1.76 -7.49 18.98
N PRO A 51 -0.84 -8.41 19.32
CA PRO A 51 -0.95 -9.20 20.55
C PRO A 51 -1.02 -8.33 21.81
N THR A 52 -1.60 -8.86 22.89
CA THR A 52 -1.81 -8.14 24.16
C THR A 52 -0.54 -7.69 24.90
N ARG A 53 0.65 -8.16 24.49
CA ARG A 53 1.95 -7.86 25.12
C ARG A 53 2.88 -7.01 24.25
N VAL A 54 2.36 -6.35 23.22
CA VAL A 54 3.14 -5.44 22.38
C VAL A 54 3.28 -4.08 23.06
N ASP A 55 4.50 -3.56 23.12
CA ASP A 55 4.71 -2.14 23.45
C ASP A 55 4.46 -1.32 22.19
N GLU A 56 3.29 -0.70 22.12
CA GLU A 56 2.79 0.06 20.97
C GLU A 56 2.94 1.57 21.17
N THR A 57 3.30 2.27 20.09
CA THR A 57 3.18 3.72 19.96
C THR A 57 2.44 4.07 18.67
N ILE A 58 1.39 4.87 18.78
CA ILE A 58 0.60 5.35 17.64
C ILE A 58 0.82 6.85 17.47
N LEU A 59 1.48 7.24 16.40
CA LEU A 59 1.53 8.63 15.94
C LEU A 59 0.44 8.82 14.90
N PHE A 60 -0.46 9.79 15.10
CA PHE A 60 -1.56 10.03 14.17
C PHE A 60 -1.84 11.50 13.95
N ALA A 61 -1.71 11.96 12.70
CA ALA A 61 -2.09 13.29 12.25
C ALA A 61 -1.66 14.42 13.22
N ASP A 62 -2.59 15.23 13.74
CA ASP A 62 -2.32 16.32 14.68
C ASP A 62 -2.15 15.88 16.15
N GLY A 63 -2.34 14.59 16.43
CA GLY A 63 -2.24 13.99 17.76
C GLY A 63 -3.38 14.36 18.73
N GLN A 64 -4.34 15.19 18.32
CA GLN A 64 -5.40 15.68 19.21
C GLN A 64 -6.64 14.78 19.16
N ALA A 65 -7.44 14.80 20.23
CA ALA A 65 -8.65 13.99 20.33
C ALA A 65 -9.92 14.73 19.86
N ASP A 66 -9.91 16.05 19.96
CA ASP A 66 -11.08 16.92 19.80
C ASP A 66 -11.02 17.81 18.55
N THR A 67 -10.00 17.67 17.70
CA THR A 67 -9.93 18.35 16.41
C THR A 67 -10.64 17.53 15.32
N PRO A 68 -11.60 18.10 14.56
CA PRO A 68 -12.22 17.42 13.44
C PRO A 68 -11.30 17.42 12.23
N ILE A 69 -10.41 16.43 12.16
CA ILE A 69 -9.37 16.32 11.12
C ILE A 69 -9.54 15.13 10.18
N VAL A 70 -10.42 14.17 10.50
CA VAL A 70 -10.62 12.98 9.66
C VAL A 70 -11.65 13.30 8.58
N GLN A 71 -11.20 13.32 7.33
CA GLN A 71 -12.03 13.57 6.16
C GLN A 71 -12.81 12.32 5.78
N PHE A 72 -14.12 12.46 5.63
CA PHE A 72 -15.01 11.40 5.15
C PHE A 72 -16.08 11.96 4.22
N LEU A 73 -16.65 11.09 3.41
CA LEU A 73 -17.74 11.42 2.52
C LEU A 73 -19.10 11.25 3.22
N ALA A 74 -19.92 12.30 3.19
CA ALA A 74 -21.22 12.36 3.84
C ALA A 74 -22.41 12.19 2.86
N THR A 75 -22.21 11.65 1.65
CA THR A 75 -23.30 11.43 0.67
C THR A 75 -24.19 10.26 1.09
N LYS A 76 -25.37 10.57 1.63
CA LYS A 76 -26.34 9.58 2.11
C LYS A 76 -27.49 9.36 1.14
N THR A 77 -27.97 10.40 0.46
CA THR A 77 -29.14 10.31 -0.42
C THR A 77 -28.77 10.09 -1.89
N GLU A 78 -29.69 9.54 -2.69
CA GLU A 78 -29.49 9.37 -4.12
C GLU A 78 -29.29 10.70 -4.85
N ALA A 79 -29.96 11.77 -4.40
CA ALA A 79 -29.76 13.13 -4.91
C ALA A 79 -28.33 13.63 -4.64
N GLN A 80 -27.80 13.42 -3.43
CA GLN A 80 -26.42 13.77 -3.09
C GLN A 80 -25.40 13.00 -3.95
N LYS A 81 -25.59 11.69 -4.12
CA LYS A 81 -24.72 10.87 -4.99
C LYS A 81 -24.77 11.32 -6.45
N ALA A 82 -25.97 11.59 -6.98
CA ALA A 82 -26.15 12.06 -8.34
C ALA A 82 -25.50 13.43 -8.57
N LEU A 83 -25.68 14.36 -7.63
CA LEU A 83 -25.10 15.70 -7.70
C LEU A 83 -23.56 15.67 -7.62
N ARG A 84 -22.99 14.86 -6.73
CA ARG A 84 -21.54 14.61 -6.65
C ARG A 84 -20.99 14.07 -7.96
N THR A 85 -21.70 13.20 -8.66
CA THR A 85 -21.23 12.64 -9.94
C THR A 85 -21.08 13.72 -11.03
N LEU A 86 -21.95 14.72 -11.03
CA LEU A 86 -21.94 15.80 -12.03
C LEU A 86 -20.91 16.89 -11.74
N PHE A 87 -20.64 17.15 -10.45
CA PHE A 87 -19.88 18.32 -10.02
C PHE A 87 -18.61 17.98 -9.22
N GLY A 88 -18.39 16.71 -8.93
CA GLY A 88 -17.36 16.22 -8.03
C GLY A 88 -17.55 16.77 -6.61
N ASP A 89 -16.46 16.76 -5.86
CA ASP A 89 -16.35 17.44 -4.57
C ASP A 89 -16.06 18.96 -4.75
N GLY A 90 -16.33 19.51 -5.94
CA GLY A 90 -16.18 20.92 -6.28
C GLY A 90 -14.87 21.28 -7.00
N PRO A 91 -14.81 22.45 -7.67
CA PRO A 91 -13.60 22.91 -8.35
C PRO A 91 -12.61 23.52 -7.35
N ARG A 92 -11.74 22.66 -6.80
CA ARG A 92 -10.58 22.91 -5.90
C ARG A 92 -10.86 22.73 -4.38
N PRO A 93 -9.84 22.32 -3.60
CA PRO A 93 -9.88 22.22 -2.13
C PRO A 93 -10.34 23.50 -1.41
N ALA A 94 -10.25 24.65 -2.07
CA ALA A 94 -10.58 25.96 -1.51
C ALA A 94 -12.09 26.31 -1.52
N LYS A 95 -12.99 25.44 -2.00
CA LYS A 95 -14.42 25.76 -2.18
C LYS A 95 -15.39 24.80 -1.51
N GLY A 96 -15.05 24.38 -0.29
CA GLY A 96 -16.03 23.88 0.68
C GLY A 96 -16.69 22.55 0.34
N ALA A 97 -16.04 21.71 -0.49
CA ALA A 97 -16.45 20.37 -0.90
C ALA A 97 -17.67 19.84 -0.14
N PRO A 98 -18.91 20.09 -0.64
CA PRO A 98 -20.12 20.04 0.20
C PRO A 98 -20.41 18.62 0.72
N PHE A 99 -19.81 17.62 0.08
CA PHE A 99 -19.94 16.22 0.41
C PHE A 99 -18.81 15.71 1.32
N LEU A 100 -17.69 16.42 1.41
CA LEU A 100 -16.58 16.08 2.30
C LEU A 100 -16.81 16.78 3.64
N GLN A 101 -16.88 15.97 4.70
CA GLN A 101 -17.00 16.43 6.06
C GLN A 101 -15.80 15.98 6.87
N TYR A 102 -15.64 16.60 8.04
CA TYR A 102 -14.58 16.30 8.96
C TYR A 102 -15.17 15.88 10.30
N ARG A 103 -14.60 14.84 10.90
CA ARG A 103 -14.92 14.40 12.25
C ARG A 103 -13.66 14.19 13.07
N ASN A 104 -13.86 14.06 14.37
CA ASN A 104 -12.79 13.67 15.28
C ASN A 104 -12.32 12.24 14.96
N SER A 105 -11.10 11.93 15.36
CA SER A 105 -10.50 10.62 15.13
C SER A 105 -11.06 9.56 16.08
N ASP A 106 -11.38 8.39 15.52
CA ASP A 106 -11.79 7.17 16.21
C ASP A 106 -10.60 6.26 16.55
N VAL A 107 -9.36 6.68 16.25
CA VAL A 107 -8.17 5.95 16.71
C VAL A 107 -8.21 5.87 18.25
N PRO A 108 -8.15 4.67 18.85
CA PRO A 108 -8.43 4.49 20.29
C PRO A 108 -7.38 5.13 21.19
N ARG A 109 -6.13 5.21 20.71
CA ARG A 109 -5.00 5.81 21.42
C ARG A 109 -4.12 6.58 20.42
N ARG A 110 -3.65 7.76 20.83
CA ARG A 110 -2.66 8.55 20.09
C ARG A 110 -1.59 8.99 21.08
N ASP A 111 -0.34 8.66 20.78
CA ASP A 111 0.83 8.98 21.61
C ASP A 111 1.52 10.28 21.16
N GLY A 112 1.13 10.81 19.99
CA GLY A 112 1.59 12.09 19.48
C GLY A 112 1.16 12.33 18.03
N PRO A 113 1.49 13.51 17.49
CA PRO A 113 1.25 13.84 16.09
C PRO A 113 2.28 13.20 15.17
N THR A 114 1.95 13.01 13.89
CA THR A 114 2.92 12.62 12.85
C THR A 114 3.68 13.83 12.32
N THR A 115 4.46 14.49 13.17
CA THR A 115 5.30 15.66 12.81
C THR A 115 6.79 15.33 12.82
N PRO A 116 7.65 16.10 12.14
CA PRO A 116 9.10 15.88 12.15
C PRO A 116 9.70 15.79 13.57
N ASP A 117 9.30 16.68 14.47
CA ASP A 117 9.82 16.73 15.84
C ASP A 117 9.42 15.49 16.64
N THR A 118 8.16 15.04 16.52
CA THR A 118 7.69 13.82 17.19
C THR A 118 8.36 12.57 16.62
N VAL A 119 8.54 12.50 15.29
CA VAL A 119 9.26 11.39 14.64
C VAL A 119 10.71 11.35 15.10
N SER A 120 11.44 12.47 15.09
CA SER A 120 12.82 12.53 15.56
C SER A 120 12.92 12.12 17.04
N GLY A 121 12.09 12.71 17.90
CA GLY A 121 12.08 12.40 19.32
C GLY A 121 11.72 10.95 19.63
N LEU A 122 10.84 10.33 18.82
CA LEU A 122 10.55 8.90 18.91
C LEU A 122 11.78 8.07 18.58
N PHE A 123 12.48 8.35 17.48
CA PHE A 123 13.68 7.58 17.11
C PHE A 123 14.82 7.76 18.10
N ASP A 124 14.97 8.95 18.69
CA ASP A 124 15.94 9.17 19.77
C ASP A 124 15.58 8.34 21.03
N LYS A 125 14.29 8.21 21.36
CA LYS A 125 13.83 7.29 22.43
C LYS A 125 14.12 5.83 22.08
N LEU A 126 13.76 5.38 20.87
CA LEU A 126 14.02 4.01 20.40
C LEU A 126 15.51 3.67 20.38
N ALA A 127 16.39 4.65 20.12
CA ALA A 127 17.84 4.49 20.16
C ALA A 127 18.36 4.36 21.60
N ALA A 128 17.72 5.00 22.56
CA ALA A 128 18.07 4.95 23.99
C ALA A 128 17.50 3.73 24.74
N GLU A 129 16.57 2.99 24.14
CA GLU A 129 16.01 1.75 24.72
C GLU A 129 17.13 0.72 24.98
N LYS A 130 17.21 0.23 26.22
CA LYS A 130 18.20 -0.80 26.61
C LYS A 130 17.86 -2.16 26.01
N ASP A 131 16.56 -2.45 25.90
CA ASP A 131 16.06 -3.71 25.38
C ASP A 131 16.04 -3.66 23.86
N LYS A 132 16.72 -4.62 23.23
CA LYS A 132 16.91 -4.69 21.76
C LYS A 132 15.78 -5.47 21.09
N ASN A 133 14.58 -5.25 21.62
CA ASN A 133 13.35 -5.89 21.19
C ASN A 133 13.14 -5.68 19.69
N PRO A 134 12.68 -6.70 18.94
CA PRO A 134 12.31 -6.55 17.54
C PRO A 134 11.35 -5.36 17.38
N LEU A 135 11.56 -4.59 16.32
CA LEU A 135 10.81 -3.39 16.02
C LEU A 135 9.99 -3.58 14.75
N LEU A 136 8.67 -3.50 14.87
CA LEU A 136 7.76 -3.38 13.74
C LEU A 136 7.41 -1.91 13.52
N LEU A 137 7.73 -1.39 12.34
CA LEU A 137 7.33 -0.06 11.90
C LEU A 137 6.24 -0.21 10.84
N TYR A 138 5.05 0.32 11.10
CA TYR A 138 3.94 0.33 10.16
C TYR A 138 3.60 1.78 9.78
N PHE A 139 3.57 2.07 8.48
CA PHE A 139 3.18 3.38 7.95
C PHE A 139 1.94 3.24 7.07
N THR A 140 0.96 4.12 7.30
CA THR A 140 -0.19 4.30 6.42
C THR A 140 -0.49 5.79 6.27
N GLY A 141 -0.65 6.28 5.04
CA GLY A 141 -0.81 7.71 4.79
C GLY A 141 -0.49 8.06 3.35
N HIS A 142 -0.08 9.32 3.14
CA HIS A 142 0.26 9.82 1.80
C HIS A 142 1.74 9.72 1.48
N GLY A 143 2.00 9.70 0.18
CA GLY A 143 3.30 9.65 -0.41
C GLY A 143 3.43 10.60 -1.56
N SER A 144 4.58 11.26 -1.67
CA SER A 144 4.92 11.96 -2.90
C SER A 144 6.28 11.55 -3.44
N PRO A 145 6.47 11.67 -4.77
CA PRO A 145 7.73 11.31 -5.38
C PRO A 145 8.78 12.37 -5.06
N GLY A 146 10.03 11.92 -4.94
CA GLY A 146 11.16 12.83 -4.79
C GLY A 146 11.26 13.79 -5.97
N GLN A 147 11.55 15.05 -5.68
CA GLN A 147 11.56 16.13 -6.67
C GLN A 147 12.96 16.32 -7.27
N GLY A 148 13.03 16.66 -8.57
CA GLY A 148 14.28 16.98 -9.25
C GLY A 148 14.33 16.45 -10.69
N VAL A 149 15.43 16.73 -11.38
CA VAL A 149 15.69 16.21 -12.73
C VAL A 149 16.37 14.85 -12.63
N ARG A 150 15.77 13.85 -13.27
CA ARG A 150 16.40 12.53 -13.43
C ARG A 150 17.62 12.63 -14.34
N THR A 151 18.74 12.08 -13.89
CA THR A 151 19.98 11.95 -14.65
C THR A 151 20.38 10.47 -14.71
N VAL A 152 21.44 10.16 -15.46
CA VAL A 152 22.02 8.80 -15.49
C VAL A 152 22.48 8.38 -14.09
N ASP A 153 22.94 9.34 -13.28
CA ASP A 153 23.52 9.04 -11.97
C ASP A 153 22.58 9.23 -10.79
N ASN A 154 21.44 9.89 -11.00
CA ASN A 154 20.52 10.24 -9.93
C ASN A 154 19.08 10.14 -10.42
N ASP A 155 18.29 9.28 -9.79
CA ASP A 155 16.84 9.25 -9.92
C ASP A 155 16.23 9.86 -8.65
N PRO A 156 15.60 11.05 -8.72
CA PRO A 156 14.96 11.68 -7.56
C PRO A 156 14.00 10.74 -6.82
N ARG A 157 13.42 9.77 -7.54
CA ARG A 157 12.50 8.78 -6.97
C ARG A 157 13.17 7.78 -6.03
N ASP A 158 14.50 7.72 -5.99
CA ASP A 158 15.24 6.96 -4.98
C ASP A 158 15.07 7.54 -3.57
N ASN A 159 14.64 8.81 -3.48
CA ASN A 159 14.40 9.55 -2.24
C ASN A 159 12.96 10.09 -2.17
N ASN A 160 11.98 9.26 -2.49
CA ASN A 160 10.57 9.57 -2.21
C ASN A 160 10.34 9.79 -0.72
N HIS A 161 9.16 10.32 -0.38
CA HIS A 161 8.86 10.69 0.99
C HIS A 161 7.45 10.30 1.43
N TYR A 162 7.32 10.05 2.72
CA TYR A 162 6.05 9.92 3.42
C TYR A 162 5.61 11.30 3.91
N ASP A 163 4.38 11.69 3.63
CA ASP A 163 3.87 13.02 3.98
C ASP A 163 3.47 13.08 5.45
N LEU A 164 4.06 14.04 6.17
CA LEU A 164 3.85 14.26 7.60
C LEU A 164 2.86 15.41 7.84
N TRP A 165 2.22 15.41 9.01
CA TRP A 165 1.32 16.46 9.44
C TRP A 165 1.98 17.84 9.37
N GLY A 166 1.22 18.85 8.94
CA GLY A 166 1.72 20.21 8.75
C GLY A 166 2.41 20.42 7.39
N ASN A 167 2.10 19.60 6.39
CA ASN A 167 2.76 19.60 5.06
C ASN A 167 4.27 19.39 5.13
N ALA A 168 4.74 18.70 6.17
CA ALA A 168 6.12 18.25 6.27
C ALA A 168 6.28 16.89 5.57
N HIS A 169 7.49 16.35 5.54
CA HIS A 169 7.75 15.06 4.93
C HIS A 169 8.91 14.34 5.62
N LEU A 170 8.90 13.01 5.48
CA LEU A 170 9.97 12.10 5.89
C LEU A 170 10.50 11.39 4.65
N THR A 171 11.69 11.76 4.17
CA THR A 171 12.30 11.12 3.00
C THR A 171 12.91 9.75 3.33
N THR A 172 13.18 8.94 2.30
CA THR A 172 13.97 7.70 2.46
C THR A 172 15.29 7.94 3.17
N LYS A 173 16.00 9.03 2.83
CA LYS A 173 17.29 9.39 3.46
C LYS A 173 17.14 9.78 4.92
N ASP A 174 16.11 10.55 5.27
CA ASP A 174 15.84 10.92 6.67
C ASP A 174 15.59 9.67 7.52
N LEU A 175 14.76 8.75 7.01
CA LEU A 175 14.47 7.49 7.68
C LEU A 175 15.71 6.58 7.77
N ALA A 176 16.57 6.56 6.75
CA ALA A 176 17.86 5.87 6.84
C ALA A 176 18.73 6.42 7.98
N GLY A 177 18.79 7.76 8.12
CA GLY A 177 19.49 8.43 9.21
C GLY A 177 18.93 8.06 10.58
N TYR A 178 17.60 8.02 10.73
CA TYR A 178 16.97 7.59 11.98
C TYR A 178 17.24 6.11 12.30
N LEU A 179 17.14 5.22 11.32
CA LEU A 179 17.45 3.80 11.52
C LEU A 179 18.93 3.60 11.90
N GLY A 180 19.84 4.39 11.33
CA GLY A 180 21.27 4.36 11.65
C GLY A 180 21.59 4.65 13.12
N LYS A 181 20.73 5.38 13.83
CA LYS A 181 20.87 5.65 15.28
C LYS A 181 20.46 4.47 16.16
N LEU A 182 19.63 3.55 15.66
CA LEU A 182 19.14 2.42 16.46
C LEU A 182 20.26 1.41 16.74
N PRO A 183 20.18 0.61 17.84
CA PRO A 183 21.15 -0.44 18.12
C PRO A 183 21.34 -1.39 16.91
N ALA A 184 22.59 -1.62 16.48
CA ALA A 184 22.91 -2.33 15.23
C ALA A 184 22.30 -3.74 15.12
N ASN A 185 22.18 -4.45 16.25
CA ASN A 185 21.63 -5.81 16.30
C ASN A 185 20.13 -5.89 16.59
N ARG A 186 19.41 -4.76 16.61
CA ARG A 186 17.95 -4.73 16.76
C ARG A 186 17.26 -5.12 15.44
N PRO A 187 16.48 -6.20 15.39
CA PRO A 187 15.67 -6.53 14.22
C PRO A 187 14.65 -5.43 13.92
N VAL A 188 14.57 -5.01 12.67
CA VAL A 188 13.59 -4.03 12.19
C VAL A 188 12.82 -4.62 11.01
N THR A 189 11.51 -4.71 11.16
CA THR A 189 10.58 -5.05 10.09
C THR A 189 9.74 -3.84 9.76
N MET A 190 9.65 -3.51 8.48
CA MET A 190 8.91 -2.34 8.01
C MET A 190 7.78 -2.73 7.07
N VAL A 191 6.61 -2.15 7.26
CA VAL A 191 5.48 -2.26 6.33
C VAL A 191 5.02 -0.85 6.02
N MET A 192 5.12 -0.43 4.75
CA MET A 192 4.69 0.91 4.32
C MET A 192 3.59 0.83 3.26
N VAL A 193 2.46 1.47 3.55
CA VAL A 193 1.26 1.48 2.70
C VAL A 193 0.93 2.92 2.33
N GLN A 194 1.52 3.34 1.21
CA GLN A 194 1.43 4.68 0.65
C GLN A 194 2.02 4.69 -0.77
N CYS A 195 1.69 5.71 -1.55
CA CYS A 195 2.21 5.90 -2.91
C CYS A 195 3.74 5.91 -2.95
N PHE A 196 4.35 5.31 -3.96
CA PHE A 196 5.81 5.36 -4.17
C PHE A 196 6.67 4.72 -3.05
N SER A 197 6.05 3.90 -2.19
CA SER A 197 6.67 3.27 -1.02
C SER A 197 7.87 2.37 -1.33
N GLY A 198 7.97 1.83 -2.55
CA GLY A 198 9.11 0.99 -2.95
C GLY A 198 10.47 1.69 -2.88
N ALA A 199 10.54 3.02 -2.84
CA ALA A 199 11.79 3.75 -2.63
C ALA A 199 12.40 3.47 -1.24
N PHE A 200 11.57 3.21 -0.24
CA PHE A 200 12.01 2.88 1.12
C PHE A 200 12.61 1.47 1.20
N GLY A 201 12.53 0.67 0.13
CA GLY A 201 13.37 -0.52 -0.02
C GLY A 201 14.88 -0.19 -0.05
N ASN A 202 15.24 1.06 -0.39
CA ASN A 202 16.63 1.52 -0.36
C ASN A 202 17.19 1.64 1.06
N LEU A 203 16.38 1.51 2.12
CA LEU A 203 16.84 1.41 3.51
C LEU A 203 17.71 0.17 3.76
N LEU A 204 17.75 -0.78 2.82
CA LEU A 204 18.76 -1.84 2.78
C LEU A 204 20.19 -1.32 2.61
N PHE A 205 20.37 -0.10 2.12
CA PHE A 205 21.65 0.48 1.77
C PHE A 205 21.99 1.67 2.66
N THR A 206 23.28 1.89 2.85
CA THR A 206 23.83 3.00 3.63
C THR A 206 23.25 4.32 3.12
N ASP A 207 22.80 5.17 4.06
CA ASP A 207 22.14 6.45 3.80
C ASP A 207 20.88 6.37 2.91
N GLY A 208 20.26 5.20 2.77
CA GLY A 208 19.12 5.03 1.87
C GLY A 208 19.50 5.19 0.40
N ASN A 209 20.79 5.08 0.06
CA ASN A 209 21.29 5.26 -1.29
C ASN A 209 21.37 3.91 -2.02
N PRO A 210 20.61 3.66 -3.10
CA PRO A 210 20.65 2.39 -3.81
C PRO A 210 22.03 2.04 -4.35
N LYS A 211 22.92 3.01 -4.56
CA LYS A 211 24.30 2.77 -4.99
C LYS A 211 25.25 2.42 -3.83
N GLY A 212 24.85 2.67 -2.59
CA GLY A 212 25.65 2.41 -1.39
C GLY A 212 25.81 0.94 -1.04
N GLU A 213 26.63 0.69 -0.01
CA GLU A 213 26.80 -0.65 0.57
C GLU A 213 25.58 -1.06 1.40
N LEU A 214 25.38 -2.37 1.58
CA LEU A 214 24.35 -2.88 2.47
C LEU A 214 24.59 -2.43 3.91
N VAL A 215 23.51 -2.09 4.61
CA VAL A 215 23.57 -1.80 6.04
C VAL A 215 23.87 -3.08 6.83
N ASP A 216 24.75 -2.98 7.82
CA ASP A 216 25.05 -4.08 8.74
C ASP A 216 24.03 -4.14 9.87
N ARG A 217 22.79 -4.51 9.53
CA ARG A 217 21.70 -4.74 10.51
C ARG A 217 20.63 -5.71 10.01
N PRO A 218 19.90 -6.37 10.93
CA PRO A 218 18.75 -7.19 10.57
C PRO A 218 17.55 -6.32 10.20
N PHE A 219 17.45 -5.92 8.92
CA PHE A 219 16.33 -5.19 8.34
C PHE A 219 15.62 -6.00 7.25
N CYS A 220 14.28 -5.94 7.23
CA CYS A 220 13.45 -6.35 6.10
C CYS A 220 12.25 -5.42 5.96
N GLY A 221 11.67 -5.36 4.76
CA GLY A 221 10.54 -4.47 4.50
C GLY A 221 9.62 -4.94 3.39
N PHE A 222 8.34 -4.54 3.52
CA PHE A 222 7.26 -4.77 2.57
C PHE A 222 6.59 -3.44 2.23
N PHE A 223 6.37 -3.20 0.95
CA PHE A 223 5.92 -1.92 0.43
C PHE A 223 4.74 -2.17 -0.51
N ALA A 224 3.70 -1.34 -0.41
CA ALA A 224 2.48 -1.51 -1.20
C ALA A 224 2.72 -1.40 -2.71
N THR A 225 3.71 -0.61 -3.15
CA THR A 225 3.97 -0.41 -4.57
C THR A 225 5.44 -0.11 -4.87
N VAL A 226 5.80 -0.03 -6.15
CA VAL A 226 7.15 0.34 -6.62
C VAL A 226 7.41 1.84 -6.45
N LYS A 227 8.67 2.29 -6.53
CA LYS A 227 9.05 3.71 -6.32
C LYS A 227 8.47 4.67 -7.36
N GLU A 228 7.97 4.17 -8.49
CA GLU A 228 7.43 4.94 -9.60
C GLU A 228 5.89 5.07 -9.61
N ARG A 229 5.18 4.30 -8.78
CA ARG A 229 3.73 4.15 -8.89
C ARG A 229 3.01 4.63 -7.64
N GLU A 230 1.77 5.08 -7.84
CA GLU A 230 0.82 5.32 -6.76
C GLU A 230 0.35 3.99 -6.14
N ALA A 231 -0.27 4.10 -4.97
CA ALA A 231 -0.90 2.99 -4.25
C ALA A 231 -2.36 3.31 -3.95
N ALA A 232 -3.18 2.27 -3.77
CA ALA A 232 -4.55 2.37 -3.29
C ALA A 232 -4.60 2.71 -1.79
N GLY A 233 -5.80 3.03 -1.29
CA GLY A 233 -6.07 3.19 0.15
C GLY A 233 -6.28 4.63 0.65
N CYS A 234 -6.12 5.64 -0.20
CA CYS A 234 -6.38 7.04 0.16
C CYS A 234 -7.79 7.49 -0.30
N THR A 235 -8.84 7.00 0.35
CA THR A 235 -10.24 7.32 -0.01
C THR A 235 -11.04 7.91 1.16
N PRO A 236 -11.88 8.96 0.93
CA PRO A 236 -12.82 9.47 1.93
C PRO A 236 -14.11 8.65 2.02
N GLU A 237 -14.32 7.66 1.14
CA GLU A 237 -15.46 6.74 1.22
C GLU A 237 -15.43 5.98 2.55
N VAL A 238 -16.60 5.70 3.16
CA VAL A 238 -16.70 5.14 4.54
C VAL A 238 -16.94 3.64 4.59
N GLU A 239 -17.29 3.02 3.46
CA GLU A 239 -17.63 1.60 3.39
C GLU A 239 -16.36 0.75 3.47
N GLU A 240 -15.99 0.33 4.68
CA GLU A 240 -14.75 -0.41 4.93
C GLU A 240 -14.66 -1.75 4.18
N GLU A 241 -15.80 -2.35 3.81
CA GLU A 241 -15.85 -3.58 3.00
C GLU A 241 -15.24 -3.41 1.61
N GLU A 242 -15.24 -2.19 1.09
CA GLU A 242 -14.73 -1.84 -0.23
C GLU A 242 -13.27 -1.35 -0.18
N TYR A 243 -12.60 -1.45 0.97
CA TYR A 243 -11.19 -1.04 1.08
C TYR A 243 -10.26 -2.18 0.66
N HIS A 244 -9.78 -2.06 -0.57
CA HIS A 244 -8.93 -3.05 -1.22
C HIS A 244 -7.43 -2.74 -1.16
N ASP A 245 -6.95 -1.92 -0.21
CA ASP A 245 -5.51 -1.60 -0.12
C ASP A 245 -4.66 -2.74 0.44
N PHE A 246 -3.34 -2.66 0.20
CA PHE A 246 -2.35 -3.64 0.65
C PHE A 246 -2.49 -4.04 2.13
N THR A 247 -2.84 -3.12 3.03
CA THR A 247 -3.02 -3.42 4.47
C THR A 247 -4.09 -4.48 4.68
N SER A 248 -5.24 -4.32 4.01
CA SER A 248 -6.39 -5.22 4.14
C SER A 248 -5.99 -6.66 3.83
N TYR A 249 -5.32 -6.87 2.71
CA TYR A 249 -4.95 -8.21 2.25
C TYR A 249 -3.76 -8.80 3.02
N PHE A 250 -2.70 -8.02 3.21
CA PHE A 250 -1.46 -8.48 3.84
C PHE A 250 -1.69 -8.93 5.28
N PHE A 251 -2.32 -8.08 6.10
CA PHE A 251 -2.57 -8.44 7.49
C PHE A 251 -3.68 -9.47 7.65
N ALA A 252 -4.66 -9.53 6.73
CA ALA A 252 -5.66 -10.59 6.77
C ALA A 252 -5.04 -11.96 6.52
N ALA A 253 -4.14 -12.08 5.55
CA ALA A 253 -3.39 -13.30 5.31
C ALA A 253 -2.46 -13.66 6.48
N LEU A 254 -1.72 -12.66 7.01
CA LEU A 254 -0.75 -12.87 8.08
C LEU A 254 -1.38 -13.32 9.40
N THR A 255 -2.56 -12.78 9.72
CA THR A 255 -3.20 -12.98 11.03
C THR A 255 -4.40 -13.92 10.98
N GLY A 256 -4.96 -14.18 9.79
CA GLY A 256 -6.19 -14.96 9.61
C GLY A 256 -7.46 -14.22 10.01
N LYS A 257 -7.40 -12.88 10.15
CA LYS A 257 -8.55 -12.01 10.47
C LYS A 257 -8.56 -10.82 9.55
N ASP A 258 -9.66 -10.55 8.89
CA ASP A 258 -9.81 -9.34 8.08
C ASP A 258 -10.17 -8.10 8.93
N ARG A 259 -10.30 -6.94 8.27
CA ARG A 259 -10.65 -5.66 8.90
C ARG A 259 -11.97 -5.64 9.66
N LEU A 260 -12.89 -6.54 9.32
CA LEU A 260 -14.17 -6.67 10.02
C LEU A 260 -14.11 -7.75 11.11
N GLY A 261 -12.93 -8.31 11.39
CA GLY A 261 -12.73 -9.39 12.36
C GLY A 261 -13.22 -10.76 11.86
N ARG A 262 -13.60 -10.89 10.58
CA ARG A 262 -14.01 -12.16 9.99
C ARG A 262 -12.78 -13.03 9.75
N LYS A 263 -12.96 -14.35 9.80
CA LYS A 263 -11.88 -15.30 9.54
C LYS A 263 -11.42 -15.20 8.08
N SER A 264 -10.12 -15.03 7.87
CA SER A 264 -9.48 -14.99 6.56
C SER A 264 -8.66 -16.26 6.27
N VAL A 265 -8.24 -16.40 5.02
CA VAL A 265 -7.29 -17.44 4.58
C VAL A 265 -5.95 -17.23 5.27
N GLN A 266 -5.31 -18.33 5.67
CA GLN A 266 -3.97 -18.34 6.22
C GLN A 266 -3.07 -19.13 5.25
N PRO A 267 -2.31 -18.44 4.37
CA PRO A 267 -1.48 -19.10 3.39
C PRO A 267 -0.26 -19.76 4.06
N ASP A 268 -0.20 -21.09 4.03
CA ASP A 268 0.96 -21.89 4.45
C ASP A 268 1.45 -22.65 3.21
N TYR A 269 2.13 -21.92 2.33
CA TYR A 269 2.63 -22.42 1.05
C TYR A 269 3.82 -23.36 1.24
N ASN A 270 4.61 -23.17 2.31
CA ASN A 270 5.76 -24.02 2.62
C ASN A 270 5.38 -25.27 3.46
N LYS A 271 4.17 -25.33 4.00
CA LYS A 271 3.58 -26.43 4.80
C LYS A 271 4.27 -26.65 6.15
N ASP A 272 4.75 -25.59 6.79
CA ASP A 272 5.40 -25.66 8.10
C ASP A 272 4.43 -25.45 9.29
N GLY A 273 3.14 -25.23 9.00
CA GLY A 273 2.08 -25.05 9.98
C GLY A 273 1.99 -23.61 10.52
N LYS A 274 2.78 -22.68 9.99
CA LYS A 274 2.75 -21.24 10.33
C LYS A 274 2.55 -20.42 9.05
N VAL A 275 2.29 -19.13 9.24
CA VAL A 275 2.20 -18.16 8.14
C VAL A 275 3.30 -17.13 8.34
N GLY A 276 4.26 -17.10 7.43
CA GLY A 276 5.28 -16.07 7.33
C GLY A 276 4.78 -14.79 6.65
N MET A 277 5.50 -13.67 6.83
CA MET A 277 5.19 -12.44 6.09
C MET A 277 5.43 -12.58 4.58
N ASP A 278 6.34 -13.43 4.13
CA ASP A 278 6.57 -13.75 2.72
C ASP A 278 5.39 -14.50 2.10
N GLU A 279 4.74 -15.39 2.84
CA GLU A 279 3.53 -16.09 2.40
C GLU A 279 2.32 -15.16 2.39
N ALA A 280 2.17 -14.32 3.42
CA ALA A 280 1.14 -13.28 3.43
C ALA A 280 1.32 -12.28 2.28
N PHE A 281 2.58 -11.92 1.97
CA PHE A 281 2.94 -11.08 0.83
C PHE A 281 2.59 -11.73 -0.51
N ALA A 282 2.96 -13.01 -0.71
CA ALA A 282 2.62 -13.76 -1.91
C ALA A 282 1.09 -13.87 -2.09
N TRP A 283 0.36 -14.15 -1.01
CA TRP A 283 -1.10 -14.21 -1.05
C TRP A 283 -1.71 -12.85 -1.42
N THR A 284 -1.16 -11.76 -0.91
CA THR A 284 -1.56 -10.39 -1.24
C THR A 284 -1.36 -10.11 -2.73
N GLN A 285 -0.19 -10.44 -3.28
CA GLN A 285 0.08 -10.26 -4.70
C GLN A 285 -0.95 -10.97 -5.61
N ILE A 286 -1.42 -12.16 -5.21
CA ILE A 286 -2.43 -12.93 -5.95
C ILE A 286 -3.83 -12.32 -5.83
N ASN A 287 -4.24 -11.96 -4.62
CA ASN A 287 -5.65 -11.75 -4.28
C ASN A 287 -6.07 -10.28 -4.19
N GLU A 288 -5.12 -9.36 -4.05
CA GLU A 288 -5.42 -7.94 -3.94
C GLU A 288 -6.09 -7.39 -5.21
N GLU A 289 -7.26 -6.78 -5.05
CA GLU A 289 -8.06 -6.17 -6.11
C GLU A 289 -7.83 -4.65 -6.17
N SER A 290 -6.56 -4.28 -6.33
CA SER A 290 -6.11 -2.89 -6.41
C SER A 290 -5.07 -2.69 -7.50
N ILE A 291 -4.67 -1.43 -7.72
CA ILE A 291 -3.60 -1.04 -8.64
C ILE A 291 -2.18 -1.26 -8.10
N ASP A 292 -2.06 -1.73 -6.86
CA ASP A 292 -0.79 -1.85 -6.15
C ASP A 292 0.13 -2.83 -6.85
N VAL A 293 1.45 -2.62 -6.77
CA VAL A 293 2.45 -3.57 -7.28
C VAL A 293 3.44 -3.84 -6.15
N PRO A 294 3.05 -4.70 -5.17
CA PRO A 294 3.80 -4.81 -3.93
C PRO A 294 5.23 -5.32 -4.14
N VAL A 295 6.16 -4.78 -3.35
CA VAL A 295 7.58 -5.16 -3.37
C VAL A 295 8.10 -5.46 -1.98
N ALA A 296 9.08 -6.36 -1.90
CA ALA A 296 9.80 -6.70 -0.68
C ALA A 296 11.28 -6.36 -0.82
N THR A 297 12.01 -6.30 0.29
CA THR A 297 13.44 -6.00 0.30
C THR A 297 14.30 -6.97 -0.54
N SER A 298 13.95 -8.25 -0.61
CA SER A 298 14.65 -9.23 -1.47
C SER A 298 14.56 -8.90 -2.96
N ASP A 299 13.44 -8.34 -3.39
CA ASP A 299 13.23 -7.87 -4.77
C ASP A 299 14.16 -6.70 -5.12
N VAL A 300 14.38 -5.79 -4.17
CA VAL A 300 15.30 -4.64 -4.28
C VAL A 300 16.76 -5.12 -4.26
N PHE A 301 17.10 -6.03 -3.34
CA PHE A 301 18.43 -6.63 -3.25
C PHE A 301 18.85 -7.28 -4.59
N LEU A 302 17.98 -8.12 -5.16
CA LEU A 302 18.25 -8.84 -6.40
C LEU A 302 18.48 -7.89 -7.58
N ARG A 303 17.65 -6.85 -7.70
CA ARG A 303 17.81 -5.82 -8.75
C ARG A 303 19.07 -4.98 -8.60
N ARG A 304 19.61 -4.86 -7.39
CA ARG A 304 20.85 -4.12 -7.14
C ARG A 304 22.11 -4.91 -7.46
N PHE A 305 22.14 -6.19 -7.07
CA PHE A 305 23.39 -6.97 -7.08
C PHE A 305 23.50 -7.97 -8.21
N VAL A 306 22.41 -8.30 -8.89
CA VAL A 306 22.45 -9.23 -10.02
C VAL A 306 22.48 -8.43 -11.32
N PRO A 307 23.56 -8.51 -12.11
CA PRO A 307 23.63 -7.84 -13.41
C PRO A 307 22.48 -8.27 -14.30
N TRP A 308 21.85 -7.27 -14.93
CA TRP A 308 20.73 -7.49 -15.83
C TRP A 308 20.78 -6.43 -16.94
N THR A 309 21.03 -6.87 -18.16
CA THR A 309 21.25 -5.98 -19.31
C THR A 309 19.96 -5.65 -20.04
N GLU A 310 19.11 -6.65 -20.32
CA GLU A 310 17.83 -6.44 -21.01
C GLU A 310 16.69 -7.25 -20.39
N ASP A 311 15.51 -6.64 -20.20
CA ASP A 311 14.33 -7.33 -19.69
C ASP A 311 13.85 -8.48 -20.60
N LYS A 312 14.18 -8.44 -21.89
CA LYS A 312 13.88 -9.50 -22.85
C LYS A 312 14.53 -10.84 -22.50
N GLU A 313 15.66 -10.84 -21.78
CA GLU A 313 16.33 -12.07 -21.33
C GLU A 313 15.43 -12.91 -20.41
N LEU A 314 14.40 -12.31 -19.81
CA LEU A 314 13.40 -13.04 -19.03
C LEU A 314 12.59 -14.02 -19.89
N THR A 315 12.39 -13.71 -21.17
CA THR A 315 11.62 -14.53 -22.12
C THR A 315 12.40 -15.76 -22.62
N GLU A 316 13.69 -15.86 -22.28
CA GLU A 316 14.55 -16.97 -22.67
C GLU A 316 14.57 -18.11 -21.63
N VAL A 317 14.05 -17.85 -20.42
CA VAL A 317 13.98 -18.85 -19.34
C VAL A 317 12.63 -19.54 -19.39
N SER A 318 12.64 -20.87 -19.44
CA SER A 318 11.40 -21.65 -19.52
C SER A 318 10.57 -21.50 -18.23
N TRP A 319 9.25 -21.57 -18.37
CA TRP A 319 8.33 -21.54 -17.23
C TRP A 319 8.64 -22.63 -16.18
N ALA A 320 8.97 -23.84 -16.64
CA ALA A 320 9.36 -24.94 -15.76
C ALA A 320 10.61 -24.63 -14.94
N GLU A 321 11.62 -23.98 -15.53
CA GLU A 321 12.84 -23.57 -14.83
C GLU A 321 12.60 -22.44 -13.83
N ILE A 322 11.72 -21.49 -14.16
CA ILE A 322 11.28 -20.44 -13.23
C ILE A 322 10.61 -21.09 -12.03
N LEU A 323 9.60 -21.93 -12.24
CA LEU A 323 8.91 -22.60 -11.13
C LEU A 323 9.85 -23.47 -10.29
N LYS A 324 10.79 -24.19 -10.92
CA LYS A 324 11.80 -25.00 -10.21
C LYS A 324 12.70 -24.16 -9.30
N SER A 325 12.95 -22.92 -9.67
CA SER A 325 13.84 -22.01 -8.94
C SER A 325 13.10 -21.13 -7.92
N ALA A 326 11.76 -21.08 -7.99
CA ALA A 326 10.93 -20.28 -7.09
C ALA A 326 10.85 -20.90 -5.69
N THR A 327 10.85 -20.05 -4.67
CA THR A 327 10.42 -20.43 -3.30
C THR A 327 8.94 -20.88 -3.31
N PRO A 328 8.46 -21.61 -2.29
CA PRO A 328 7.05 -22.00 -2.21
C PRO A 328 6.08 -20.82 -2.34
N ALA A 329 6.35 -19.71 -1.65
CA ALA A 329 5.55 -18.49 -1.73
C ALA A 329 5.58 -17.86 -3.14
N GLN A 330 6.76 -17.74 -3.77
CA GLN A 330 6.85 -17.23 -5.15
C GLN A 330 6.16 -18.13 -6.17
N ARG A 331 6.28 -19.46 -6.02
CA ARG A 331 5.59 -20.42 -6.86
C ARG A 331 4.08 -20.22 -6.77
N ALA A 332 3.54 -20.13 -5.55
CA ALA A 332 2.12 -19.88 -5.34
C ALA A 332 1.68 -18.54 -5.96
N ALA A 333 2.48 -17.48 -5.81
CA ALA A 333 2.20 -16.18 -6.42
C ALA A 333 2.18 -16.25 -7.96
N LEU A 334 3.16 -16.92 -8.56
CA LEU A 334 3.27 -17.11 -9.99
C LEU A 334 2.10 -17.94 -10.56
N GLU A 335 1.78 -19.06 -9.94
CA GLU A 335 0.69 -19.94 -10.37
C GLU A 335 -0.68 -19.26 -10.16
N GLY A 336 -0.90 -18.62 -9.00
CA GLY A 336 -2.15 -17.93 -8.69
C GLY A 336 -2.41 -16.70 -9.57
N LEU A 337 -1.38 -15.90 -9.87
CA LEU A 337 -1.52 -14.77 -10.80
C LEU A 337 -1.76 -15.27 -12.23
N SER A 338 -1.07 -16.33 -12.66
CA SER A 338 -1.31 -16.96 -13.96
C SER A 338 -2.75 -17.44 -14.11
N GLU A 339 -3.36 -18.00 -13.06
CA GLU A 339 -4.77 -18.36 -13.03
C GLU A 339 -5.69 -17.12 -13.14
N LYS A 340 -5.43 -16.06 -12.35
CA LYS A 340 -6.22 -14.82 -12.36
C LYS A 340 -6.17 -14.06 -13.70
N LEU A 341 -5.06 -14.18 -14.42
CA LEU A 341 -4.86 -13.58 -15.74
C LEU A 341 -5.48 -14.41 -16.89
N GLY A 342 -5.99 -15.62 -16.58
CA GLY A 342 -6.72 -16.46 -17.53
C GLY A 342 -5.85 -17.06 -18.64
N GLU A 343 -6.48 -17.45 -19.75
CA GLU A 343 -5.85 -18.21 -20.84
C GLU A 343 -4.61 -17.53 -21.44
N SER A 344 -4.58 -16.19 -21.44
CA SER A 344 -3.45 -15.43 -21.99
C SER A 344 -2.16 -15.58 -21.18
N ALA A 345 -2.25 -15.97 -19.90
CA ALA A 345 -1.12 -16.21 -19.02
C ALA A 345 -0.87 -17.72 -18.77
N GLN A 346 -1.25 -18.59 -19.70
CA GLN A 346 -1.03 -20.04 -19.61
C GLN A 346 -0.01 -20.54 -20.65
N GLY A 347 0.38 -21.82 -20.55
CA GLY A 347 1.40 -22.44 -21.42
C GLY A 347 2.85 -22.02 -21.09
N ASP A 348 3.83 -22.48 -21.87
CA ASP A 348 5.24 -22.20 -21.57
C ASP A 348 5.66 -20.77 -21.95
N ASP A 349 4.93 -20.13 -22.88
CA ASP A 349 5.19 -18.77 -23.36
C ASP A 349 4.61 -17.67 -22.47
N ARG A 350 3.94 -18.00 -21.35
CA ARG A 350 3.22 -17.01 -20.51
C ARG A 350 4.09 -15.84 -20.04
N VAL A 351 5.38 -16.08 -19.81
CA VAL A 351 6.35 -15.04 -19.40
C VAL A 351 6.66 -14.08 -20.55
N LYS A 352 6.73 -14.60 -21.78
CA LYS A 352 6.87 -13.79 -22.98
C LYS A 352 5.63 -12.93 -23.22
N VAL A 353 4.43 -13.51 -23.09
CA VAL A 353 3.18 -12.74 -23.18
C VAL A 353 3.12 -11.64 -22.13
N ALA A 354 3.48 -11.95 -20.88
CA ALA A 354 3.55 -10.97 -19.81
C ALA A 354 4.55 -9.84 -20.11
N TYR A 355 5.70 -10.17 -20.68
CA TYR A 355 6.70 -9.18 -21.09
C TYR A 355 6.18 -8.26 -22.20
N GLU A 356 5.54 -8.80 -23.23
CA GLU A 356 4.93 -8.02 -24.31
C GLU A 356 3.82 -7.10 -23.80
N HIS A 357 3.00 -7.56 -22.84
CA HIS A 357 2.01 -6.70 -22.16
C HIS A 357 2.69 -5.58 -21.38
N PHE A 358 3.71 -5.93 -20.58
CA PHE A 358 4.49 -4.95 -19.81
C PHE A 358 5.13 -3.87 -20.69
N GLN A 359 5.70 -4.22 -21.85
CA GLN A 359 6.24 -3.23 -22.80
C GLN A 359 5.16 -2.26 -23.29
N LYS A 360 3.97 -2.77 -23.64
CA LYS A 360 2.83 -1.91 -24.02
C LYS A 360 2.39 -0.99 -22.88
N LEU A 361 2.49 -1.46 -21.63
CA LEU A 361 2.18 -0.63 -20.46
C LEU A 361 3.24 0.44 -20.23
N LEU A 362 4.53 0.15 -20.37
CA LEU A 362 5.59 1.16 -20.28
C LEU A 362 5.43 2.25 -21.35
N ASP A 363 5.04 1.88 -22.57
CA ASP A 363 4.76 2.84 -23.64
C ASP A 363 3.52 3.71 -23.33
N ARG A 364 2.57 3.21 -22.55
CA ARG A 364 1.40 3.95 -22.05
C ARG A 364 1.72 4.79 -20.81
N ASP A 365 2.62 4.32 -19.94
CA ASP A 365 2.98 4.84 -18.60
C ASP A 365 3.89 6.08 -18.62
N LEU A 366 4.19 6.68 -19.78
CA LEU A 366 4.69 8.07 -19.84
C LEU A 366 3.61 9.11 -19.46
N ARG A 367 2.44 8.68 -18.97
CA ARG A 367 1.39 9.54 -18.42
C ARG A 367 1.05 9.06 -17.00
N PRO A 368 1.03 9.95 -16.00
CA PRO A 368 0.66 9.59 -14.63
C PRO A 368 -0.69 8.88 -14.58
N SER A 369 -0.74 7.78 -13.84
CA SER A 369 -1.90 6.87 -13.67
C SER A 369 -3.09 7.48 -12.93
N SER A 370 -3.05 8.77 -12.55
CA SER A 370 -4.16 9.41 -11.86
C SER A 370 -5.23 9.99 -12.81
N SER A 371 -5.09 9.83 -14.14
CA SER A 371 -6.00 10.46 -15.11
C SER A 371 -6.14 9.74 -16.46
N THR A 372 -6.21 8.41 -16.50
CA THR A 372 -6.88 7.74 -17.63
C THR A 372 -8.36 8.11 -17.56
N GLY A 373 -8.73 9.24 -18.16
CA GLY A 373 -10.06 9.81 -18.06
C GLY A 373 -11.12 8.75 -18.40
N ILE A 374 -12.07 8.57 -17.47
CA ILE A 374 -13.20 7.64 -17.62
C ILE A 374 -13.81 7.82 -19.01
N ARG A 375 -13.72 6.78 -19.85
CA ARG A 375 -14.27 6.82 -21.21
C ARG A 375 -15.75 6.52 -21.16
N LEU A 376 -16.56 7.56 -21.15
CA LEU A 376 -18.00 7.46 -21.26
C LEU A 376 -18.41 7.17 -22.71
N SER A 377 -19.49 6.41 -22.90
CA SER A 377 -20.11 6.26 -24.22
C SER A 377 -20.58 7.63 -24.76
N PRO A 378 -20.65 7.85 -26.08
CA PRO A 378 -21.15 9.10 -26.64
C PRO A 378 -22.55 9.47 -26.12
N GLU A 379 -23.40 8.47 -25.91
CA GLU A 379 -24.74 8.66 -25.35
C GLU A 379 -24.68 9.11 -23.88
N THR A 380 -23.91 8.40 -23.04
CA THR A 380 -23.73 8.76 -21.63
C THR A 380 -23.11 10.15 -21.49
N GLN A 381 -22.13 10.48 -22.33
CA GLN A 381 -21.50 11.80 -22.35
C GLN A 381 -22.51 12.90 -22.71
N LYS A 382 -23.37 12.66 -23.69
CA LYS A 382 -24.46 13.58 -24.05
C LYS A 382 -25.44 13.74 -22.90
N ARG A 383 -25.91 12.65 -22.29
CA ARG A 383 -26.83 12.69 -21.14
C ARG A 383 -26.21 13.41 -19.95
N TYR A 384 -24.95 13.13 -19.64
CA TYR A 384 -24.17 13.82 -18.60
C TYR A 384 -24.07 15.32 -18.86
N ALA A 385 -23.72 15.73 -20.09
CA ALA A 385 -23.64 17.13 -20.46
C ALA A 385 -24.99 17.85 -20.36
N THR A 386 -26.08 17.23 -20.85
CA THR A 386 -27.44 17.78 -20.76
C THR A 386 -27.90 17.93 -19.32
N ALA A 387 -27.72 16.89 -18.50
CA ALA A 387 -28.02 16.90 -17.07
C ALA A 387 -27.30 18.03 -16.34
N ARG A 388 -26.01 18.18 -16.61
CA ARG A 388 -25.17 19.22 -16.03
C ARG A 388 -25.62 20.62 -16.47
N GLN A 389 -25.98 20.78 -17.73
CA GLN A 389 -26.43 22.05 -18.30
C GLN A 389 -27.78 22.51 -17.73
N ASP A 390 -28.75 21.61 -17.55
CA ASP A 390 -30.05 21.93 -16.93
C ASP A 390 -29.87 22.47 -15.51
N LEU A 391 -29.03 21.81 -14.70
CA LEU A 391 -28.70 22.29 -13.36
C LEU A 391 -27.93 23.61 -13.37
N PHE A 392 -27.04 23.84 -14.34
CA PHE A 392 -26.36 25.14 -14.49
C PHE A 392 -27.30 26.28 -14.85
N GLN A 393 -28.32 26.03 -15.67
CA GLN A 393 -29.33 27.04 -16.02
C GLN A 393 -30.19 27.41 -14.81
N ARG A 394 -30.52 26.44 -13.96
CA ARG A 394 -31.33 26.65 -12.75
C ARG A 394 -30.53 27.22 -11.58
N PHE A 395 -29.29 26.80 -11.43
CA PHE A 395 -28.39 27.16 -10.34
C PHE A 395 -27.05 27.66 -10.90
N PRO A 396 -26.98 28.91 -11.40
CA PRO A 396 -25.78 29.42 -12.08
C PRO A 396 -24.49 29.38 -11.24
N SER A 397 -24.60 29.47 -9.92
CA SER A 397 -23.46 29.35 -9.00
C SER A 397 -22.78 27.98 -9.09
N LEU A 398 -23.47 26.93 -9.55
CA LEU A 398 -22.88 25.62 -9.83
C LEU A 398 -21.94 25.63 -11.06
N ALA A 399 -22.14 26.57 -11.98
CA ALA A 399 -21.37 26.63 -13.23
C ALA A 399 -20.11 27.50 -13.10
N THR A 400 -20.15 28.52 -12.26
CA THR A 400 -19.13 29.57 -12.25
C THR A 400 -17.99 29.29 -11.28
N ARG A 401 -16.77 29.44 -11.80
CA ARG A 401 -15.56 29.46 -10.96
C ARG A 401 -15.47 30.69 -10.06
N ARG A 402 -16.35 31.68 -10.21
CA ARG A 402 -16.37 32.92 -9.40
C ARG A 402 -17.29 32.85 -8.19
N ALA A 403 -18.17 31.85 -8.08
CA ALA A 403 -18.99 31.69 -6.88
C ALA A 403 -18.11 31.54 -5.63
N SER A 404 -18.45 32.25 -4.56
CA SER A 404 -17.92 32.04 -3.23
C SER A 404 -18.28 30.63 -2.72
N PRO A 405 -17.54 30.10 -1.72
CA PRO A 405 -17.90 28.83 -1.08
C PRO A 405 -19.34 28.82 -0.56
N GLU A 406 -19.83 29.95 -0.03
CA GLU A 406 -21.19 30.11 0.50
C GLU A 406 -22.23 30.07 -0.61
N GLU A 407 -22.04 30.81 -1.70
CA GLU A 407 -22.93 30.78 -2.87
C GLU A 407 -22.97 29.40 -3.54
N TRP A 408 -21.82 28.70 -3.56
CA TRP A 408 -21.75 27.33 -4.05
C TRP A 408 -22.55 26.38 -3.16
N LYS A 409 -22.36 26.46 -1.84
CA LYS A 409 -23.07 25.63 -0.87
C LYS A 409 -24.58 25.85 -0.94
N GLU A 410 -25.02 27.11 -0.98
CA GLU A 410 -26.44 27.44 -1.13
C GLU A 410 -27.02 26.89 -2.44
N ALA A 411 -26.28 26.97 -3.54
CA ALA A 411 -26.72 26.41 -4.81
C ALA A 411 -26.78 24.89 -4.81
N VAL A 412 -25.88 24.21 -4.09
CA VAL A 412 -25.93 22.76 -3.86
C VAL A 412 -27.16 22.40 -3.04
N GLU A 413 -27.45 23.11 -1.94
CA GLU A 413 -28.64 22.87 -1.12
C GLU A 413 -29.93 23.05 -1.94
N LYS A 414 -30.05 24.14 -2.70
CA LYS A 414 -31.19 24.37 -3.60
C LYS A 414 -31.32 23.29 -4.69
N ALA A 415 -30.20 22.84 -5.25
CA ALA A 415 -30.20 21.77 -6.24
C ALA A 415 -30.66 20.43 -5.63
N LEU A 416 -30.26 20.12 -4.40
CA LEU A 416 -30.71 18.93 -3.68
C LEU A 416 -32.23 18.97 -3.46
N THR A 417 -32.76 20.06 -2.92
CA THR A 417 -34.21 20.23 -2.72
C THR A 417 -34.98 20.10 -4.04
N TYR A 418 -34.50 20.75 -5.10
CA TYR A 418 -35.11 20.61 -6.43
C TYR A 418 -35.13 19.16 -6.92
N LEU A 419 -34.04 18.42 -6.77
CA LEU A 419 -34.00 17.01 -7.20
C LEU A 419 -34.94 16.12 -6.38
N GLU A 420 -35.09 16.39 -5.08
CA GLU A 420 -36.02 15.67 -4.21
C GLU A 420 -37.49 15.95 -4.58
N GLU A 421 -37.80 17.18 -4.99
CA GLU A 421 -39.14 17.58 -5.46
C GLU A 421 -39.44 17.12 -6.90
N ASN A 422 -38.42 16.73 -7.67
CA ASN A 422 -38.54 16.38 -9.10
C ASN A 422 -38.05 14.94 -9.35
N PRO A 423 -38.82 13.90 -8.98
CA PRO A 423 -38.38 12.50 -8.99
C PRO A 423 -38.03 11.98 -10.39
N THR A 424 -38.68 12.48 -11.44
CA THR A 424 -38.33 12.13 -12.82
C THR A 424 -36.92 12.62 -13.18
N GLN A 425 -36.57 13.85 -12.78
CA GLN A 425 -35.23 14.40 -13.00
C GLN A 425 -34.18 13.62 -12.20
N LEU A 426 -34.47 13.33 -10.92
CA LEU A 426 -33.59 12.53 -10.09
C LEU A 426 -33.37 11.12 -10.65
N THR A 427 -34.40 10.51 -11.24
CA THR A 427 -34.29 9.19 -11.88
C THR A 427 -33.34 9.22 -13.08
N GLU A 428 -33.47 10.24 -13.95
CA GLU A 428 -32.57 10.42 -15.10
C GLU A 428 -31.12 10.68 -14.65
N LEU A 429 -30.91 11.52 -13.63
CA LEU A 429 -29.57 11.75 -13.09
C LEU A 429 -28.97 10.50 -12.44
N SER A 430 -29.79 9.71 -11.76
CA SER A 430 -29.36 8.46 -11.15
C SER A 430 -29.01 7.40 -12.20
N LEU A 431 -29.65 7.43 -13.37
CA LEU A 431 -29.24 6.61 -14.52
C LEU A 431 -27.89 7.07 -15.07
N VAL A 432 -27.69 8.37 -15.28
CA VAL A 432 -26.38 8.93 -15.70
C VAL A 432 -25.30 8.54 -14.70
N ARG A 433 -25.55 8.69 -13.39
CA ARG A 433 -24.63 8.27 -12.34
C ARG A 433 -24.24 6.81 -12.50
N ARG A 434 -25.22 5.89 -12.55
CA ARG A 434 -24.94 4.45 -12.68
C ARG A 434 -24.11 4.12 -13.91
N GLN A 435 -24.29 4.85 -15.02
CA GLN A 435 -23.48 4.69 -16.21
C GLN A 435 -22.04 5.21 -16.03
N VAL A 436 -21.87 6.34 -15.33
CA VAL A 436 -20.53 6.87 -14.97
C VAL A 436 -19.83 5.91 -14.00
N ASP A 437 -20.51 5.46 -12.95
CA ASP A 437 -19.98 4.50 -11.97
C ASP A 437 -19.56 3.19 -12.65
N ALA A 438 -20.39 2.67 -13.56
CA ALA A 438 -20.07 1.48 -14.33
C ALA A 438 -18.84 1.68 -15.23
N ALA A 439 -18.71 2.83 -15.88
CA ALA A 439 -17.53 3.16 -16.69
C ALA A 439 -16.26 3.32 -15.84
N SER A 440 -16.36 3.96 -14.67
CA SER A 440 -15.27 4.07 -13.70
C SER A 440 -14.85 2.70 -13.20
N LYS A 441 -15.80 1.84 -12.81
CA LYS A 441 -15.54 0.47 -12.37
C LYS A 441 -14.87 -0.37 -13.45
N ALA A 442 -15.30 -0.24 -14.71
CA ALA A 442 -14.67 -0.92 -15.84
C ALA A 442 -13.23 -0.44 -16.09
N SER A 443 -12.98 0.87 -16.00
CA SER A 443 -11.63 1.42 -16.11
C SER A 443 -10.73 0.92 -14.97
N TYR A 444 -11.21 0.97 -13.73
CA TYR A 444 -10.47 0.50 -12.57
C TYR A 444 -10.19 -1.01 -12.63
N ALA A 445 -11.15 -1.81 -13.12
CA ALA A 445 -10.93 -3.24 -13.36
C ALA A 445 -9.79 -3.51 -14.36
N GLN A 446 -9.66 -2.68 -15.39
CA GLN A 446 -8.51 -2.75 -16.31
C GLN A 446 -7.20 -2.39 -15.62
N ASP A 447 -7.20 -1.36 -14.77
CA ASP A 447 -5.99 -0.97 -14.02
C ASP A 447 -5.56 -2.07 -13.03
N ILE A 448 -6.51 -2.78 -12.41
CA ILE A 448 -6.24 -3.97 -11.58
C ILE A 448 -5.64 -5.10 -12.44
N GLU A 449 -6.19 -5.35 -13.63
CA GLU A 449 -5.65 -6.36 -14.54
C GLU A 449 -4.22 -6.02 -14.98
N ASP A 450 -3.95 -4.77 -15.34
CA ASP A 450 -2.62 -4.27 -15.67
C ASP A 450 -1.66 -4.43 -14.48
N ALA A 451 -2.11 -4.11 -13.25
CA ALA A 451 -1.33 -4.35 -12.03
C ALA A 451 -1.00 -5.84 -11.82
N ARG A 452 -1.92 -6.77 -12.11
CA ARG A 452 -1.67 -8.23 -12.04
C ARG A 452 -0.57 -8.66 -13.01
N TRP A 453 -0.59 -8.15 -14.25
CA TRP A 453 0.50 -8.38 -15.20
C TRP A 453 1.84 -7.85 -14.69
N PHE A 454 1.86 -6.64 -14.13
CA PHE A 454 3.06 -6.06 -13.49
C PHE A 454 3.57 -6.92 -12.34
N ARG A 455 2.70 -7.39 -11.44
CA ARG A 455 3.07 -8.29 -10.34
C ARG A 455 3.67 -9.58 -10.90
N PHE A 456 3.01 -10.21 -11.88
CA PHE A 456 3.45 -11.47 -12.48
C PHE A 456 4.86 -11.35 -13.08
N ILE A 457 5.08 -10.39 -13.98
CA ILE A 457 6.39 -10.22 -14.63
C ILE A 457 7.49 -9.85 -13.62
N ARG A 458 7.15 -9.07 -12.58
CA ARG A 458 8.08 -8.68 -11.54
C ARG A 458 8.55 -9.87 -10.71
N ILE A 459 7.64 -10.75 -10.32
CA ILE A 459 7.96 -11.97 -9.56
C ILE A 459 8.78 -12.92 -10.43
N SER A 460 8.40 -13.12 -11.71
CA SER A 460 9.17 -13.93 -12.65
C SER A 460 10.62 -13.43 -12.74
N LYS A 461 10.81 -12.12 -12.90
CA LYS A 461 12.14 -11.51 -12.94
C LYS A 461 12.91 -11.77 -11.65
N SER A 462 12.29 -11.61 -10.48
CA SER A 462 12.95 -11.85 -9.19
C SER A 462 13.42 -13.30 -9.04
N VAL A 463 12.63 -14.27 -9.48
CA VAL A 463 13.04 -15.69 -9.47
C VAL A 463 14.24 -15.93 -10.39
N VAL A 464 14.24 -15.36 -11.60
CA VAL A 464 15.37 -15.51 -12.53
C VAL A 464 16.63 -14.81 -12.01
N LEU A 465 16.51 -13.61 -11.43
CA LEU A 465 17.64 -12.91 -10.81
C LEU A 465 18.25 -13.74 -9.67
N GLU A 466 17.41 -14.34 -8.82
CA GLU A 466 17.87 -15.22 -7.76
C GLU A 466 18.58 -16.46 -8.31
N GLN A 467 18.02 -17.08 -9.34
CA GLN A 467 18.66 -18.21 -10.02
C GLN A 467 20.06 -17.82 -10.57
N ARG A 468 20.18 -16.64 -11.20
CA ARG A 468 21.46 -16.11 -11.70
C ARG A 468 22.45 -15.87 -10.58
N LEU A 469 22.02 -15.26 -9.47
CA LEU A 469 22.86 -15.07 -8.29
C LEU A 469 23.41 -16.40 -7.79
N ARG A 470 22.54 -17.41 -7.64
CA ARG A 470 22.94 -18.74 -7.17
C ARG A 470 23.92 -19.42 -8.16
N LYS A 471 23.73 -19.26 -9.47
CA LYS A 471 24.64 -19.77 -10.51
C LYS A 471 25.99 -19.05 -10.57
N SER A 472 26.05 -17.77 -10.18
CA SER A 472 27.29 -16.98 -10.17
C SER A 472 28.34 -17.53 -9.18
N GLY A 473 27.90 -18.26 -8.15
CA GLY A 473 28.77 -18.77 -7.09
C GLY A 473 29.21 -17.73 -6.06
N ASP A 474 28.68 -16.50 -6.10
CA ASP A 474 28.95 -15.47 -5.09
C ASP A 474 28.36 -15.85 -3.72
N LYS A 475 29.13 -16.62 -2.94
CA LYS A 475 28.72 -17.13 -1.63
C LYS A 475 28.35 -16.02 -0.64
N ALA A 476 28.99 -14.84 -0.75
CA ALA A 476 28.72 -13.74 0.15
C ALA A 476 27.33 -13.15 -0.12
N ARG A 477 27.01 -12.86 -1.38
CA ARG A 477 25.70 -12.32 -1.77
C ARG A 477 24.58 -13.34 -1.60
N ILE A 478 24.83 -14.62 -1.87
CA ILE A 478 23.86 -15.69 -1.61
C ILE A 478 23.51 -15.75 -0.13
N LYS A 479 24.52 -15.73 0.77
CA LYS A 479 24.28 -15.72 2.22
C LYS A 479 23.47 -14.50 2.66
N GLN A 480 23.78 -13.31 2.14
CA GLN A 480 23.04 -12.09 2.45
C GLN A 480 21.56 -12.17 2.01
N LEU A 481 21.29 -12.73 0.82
CA LEU A 481 19.93 -12.96 0.35
C LEU A 481 19.20 -13.98 1.21
N ASP A 482 19.83 -15.11 1.54
CA ASP A 482 19.20 -16.16 2.36
C ASP A 482 18.85 -15.64 3.77
N GLU A 483 19.72 -14.82 4.37
CA GLU A 483 19.42 -14.14 5.63
C GLU A 483 18.27 -13.14 5.51
N LEU A 484 18.20 -12.39 4.41
CA LEU A 484 17.11 -11.46 4.14
C LEU A 484 15.77 -12.20 3.97
N ARG A 485 15.75 -13.28 3.18
CA ARG A 485 14.58 -14.16 3.01
C ARG A 485 14.09 -14.73 4.33
N LYS A 486 15.02 -15.18 5.18
CA LYS A 486 14.67 -15.68 6.51
C LYS A 486 14.02 -14.61 7.38
N ARG A 487 14.40 -13.34 7.25
CA ARG A 487 13.75 -12.22 7.96
C ARG A 487 12.38 -11.91 7.37
N GLU A 488 12.25 -11.95 6.04
CA GLU A 488 10.96 -11.78 5.35
C GLU A 488 9.98 -12.92 5.66
N SER A 489 10.45 -14.12 5.99
CA SER A 489 9.56 -15.24 6.37
C SER A 489 9.12 -15.23 7.83
N GLN A 490 9.62 -14.31 8.66
CA GLN A 490 9.23 -14.21 10.05
C GLN A 490 7.86 -13.54 10.20
N ASN A 491 7.13 -13.93 11.24
CA ASN A 491 5.88 -13.29 11.64
C ASN A 491 6.07 -12.67 13.04
N PRO A 492 6.36 -11.36 13.15
CA PRO A 492 6.58 -10.71 14.44
C PRO A 492 5.32 -10.65 15.32
N LEU A 493 4.13 -10.96 14.78
CA LEU A 493 2.87 -10.93 15.51
C LEU A 493 2.52 -12.27 16.19
N ARG A 494 3.35 -13.31 16.07
CA ARG A 494 3.05 -14.67 16.58
C ARG A 494 4.19 -15.32 17.35
#